data_AF-A0AA35V825-F1
#
_entry.id   AF-A0AA35V825-F1
#
_cell.length_a   1.000
_cell.length_b   1.000
_cell.length_c   1.000
_cell.angle_alpha   90.00
_cell.angle_beta   90.00
_cell.angle_gamma   90.00
#
_symmetry.space_group_name_H-M   'P 1'
#
loop_
_entity.id
_entity.type
_entity.pdbx_description
1 polymer ?
#
loop_
_entity_poly.entity_id
_entity_poly.type
_entity_poly.pdbx_seq_one_letter_code
_entity_poly.pdbx_strand_id
1 'polypeptide(L)'
;MSAMVSRRDALAGFVALSGASIPSAPATASPEADRVLLDVVRRALHENALSDSLMAPWQDEGAGPEPDAVWEASHRHAERFVRLRGEAATIPAMSLAGLRAKARLVLSDLPDRPYGGVDAEHSDAIVWSLCRDLLALTGGEA
;
A
#
# COMPACT_ATOMS: atom_id res chain seq x y z
N MET A 1 -20.93 -54.41 28.70
CA MET A 1 -21.13 -53.72 27.40
C MET A 1 -21.78 -52.37 27.68
N SER A 2 -21.01 -51.32 27.38
CA SER A 2 -21.23 -49.87 27.34
C SER A 2 -22.40 -49.22 28.10
N ALA A 3 -22.03 -48.43 29.11
CA ALA A 3 -22.82 -47.30 29.61
C ALA A 3 -22.67 -46.12 28.64
N MET A 4 -23.77 -45.58 28.11
CA MET A 4 -23.78 -44.29 27.42
C MET A 4 -24.20 -43.21 28.41
N VAL A 5 -23.17 -42.56 28.96
CA VAL A 5 -23.27 -41.37 29.82
C VAL A 5 -23.69 -40.17 28.97
N SER A 6 -24.66 -39.43 29.51
CA SER A 6 -25.25 -38.19 29.01
C SER A 6 -24.20 -37.12 28.71
N ARG A 7 -24.25 -36.51 27.52
CA ARG A 7 -23.33 -35.43 27.06
C ARG A 7 -23.56 -34.07 27.74
N ARG A 8 -24.36 -33.99 28.82
CA ARG A 8 -24.77 -32.71 29.43
C ARG A 8 -24.02 -32.30 30.70
N ASP A 9 -23.14 -33.14 31.23
CA ASP A 9 -22.43 -32.85 32.50
C ASP A 9 -20.90 -32.84 32.36
N ALA A 10 -20.37 -32.23 31.30
CA ALA A 10 -18.94 -32.00 31.16
C ALA A 10 -18.61 -30.50 31.30
N LEU A 11 -18.36 -30.10 32.55
CA LEU A 11 -17.37 -29.08 32.96
C LEU A 11 -17.65 -27.65 32.44
N ALA A 12 -18.36 -26.75 33.14
CA ALA A 12 -18.09 -26.22 34.48
C ALA A 12 -16.61 -26.33 34.91
N GLY A 13 -15.78 -25.38 34.48
CA GLY A 13 -14.47 -25.19 35.09
C GLY A 13 -13.41 -24.58 34.18
N PHE A 14 -13.42 -23.25 34.02
CA PHE A 14 -12.29 -22.37 34.34
C PHE A 14 -12.66 -20.91 34.04
N VAL A 15 -13.33 -20.27 35.00
CA VAL A 15 -13.28 -18.81 35.13
C VAL A 15 -11.98 -18.51 35.86
N ALA A 16 -10.95 -18.05 35.12
CA ALA A 16 -9.85 -17.20 35.58
C ALA A 16 -8.73 -17.19 34.53
N LEU A 17 -8.93 -16.52 33.39
CA LEU A 17 -7.81 -15.80 32.80
C LEU A 17 -7.83 -14.40 33.41
N SER A 18 -7.16 -14.31 34.56
CA SER A 18 -6.71 -13.06 35.15
C SER A 18 -6.08 -12.21 34.05
N GLY A 19 -6.51 -10.95 34.00
CA GLY A 19 -5.96 -9.94 33.11
C GLY A 19 -4.45 -9.85 33.28
N ALA A 20 -3.72 -10.49 32.37
CA ALA A 20 -2.46 -9.95 31.93
C ALA A 20 -2.83 -8.73 31.08
N SER A 21 -3.00 -7.58 31.74
CA SER A 21 -2.68 -6.31 31.09
C SER A 21 -1.21 -6.42 30.70
N ILE A 22 -0.94 -7.01 29.54
CA ILE A 22 0.31 -6.77 28.85
C ILE A 22 0.31 -5.25 28.70
N PRO A 23 1.23 -4.50 29.30
CA PRO A 23 1.43 -3.14 28.88
C PRO A 23 1.82 -3.28 27.42
N SER A 24 0.86 -3.06 26.53
CA SER A 24 1.14 -2.78 25.14
C SER A 24 1.87 -1.47 25.20
N ALA A 25 3.19 -1.54 25.42
CA ALA A 25 4.07 -0.42 25.23
C ALA A 25 3.67 0.11 23.86
N PRO A 26 3.32 1.40 23.72
CA PRO A 26 3.07 1.95 22.41
C PRO A 26 4.31 1.58 21.61
N ALA A 27 4.14 0.78 20.56
CA ALA A 27 5.24 0.44 19.66
C ALA A 27 5.73 1.78 19.17
N THR A 28 6.84 2.26 19.76
CA THR A 28 7.42 3.54 19.41
C THR A 28 7.68 3.42 17.93
N ALA A 29 6.94 4.20 17.14
CA ALA A 29 7.09 4.25 15.71
C ALA A 29 8.59 4.34 15.42
N SER A 30 9.19 3.29 14.84
CA SER A 30 10.62 3.29 14.59
C SER A 30 10.89 4.39 13.57
N PRO A 31 11.57 5.49 13.95
CA PRO A 31 11.81 6.58 13.03
C PRO A 31 12.69 6.13 11.85
N GLU A 32 13.45 5.06 12.06
CA GLU A 32 14.28 4.42 11.04
C GLU A 32 13.44 3.68 10.00
N ALA A 33 12.44 2.88 10.42
CA ALA A 33 11.58 2.15 9.49
C ALA A 33 10.82 3.09 8.55
N ASP A 34 10.27 4.18 9.09
CA ASP A 34 9.62 5.20 8.26
C ASP A 34 10.60 5.94 7.36
N ARG A 35 11.83 6.22 7.82
CA ARG A 35 12.85 6.85 6.97
C ARG A 35 13.20 5.97 5.76
N VAL A 36 13.35 4.67 5.98
CA VAL A 36 13.59 3.69 4.91
C VAL A 36 12.38 3.63 3.97
N LEU A 37 11.16 3.52 4.50
CA LEU A 37 9.95 3.53 3.70
C LEU A 37 9.86 4.78 2.81
N LEU A 38 10.09 5.96 3.38
CA LEU A 38 10.02 7.22 2.65
C LEU A 38 11.05 7.28 1.52
N ASP A 39 12.28 6.79 1.73
CA ASP A 39 13.29 6.74 0.69
C ASP A 39 12.92 5.76 -0.44
N VAL A 40 12.45 4.56 -0.09
CA VAL A 40 12.02 3.55 -1.06
C VAL A 40 10.85 4.06 -1.90
N VAL A 41 9.84 4.67 -1.27
CA VAL A 41 8.69 5.27 -1.98
C VAL A 41 9.15 6.38 -2.91
N ARG A 42 10.02 7.29 -2.44
CA ARG A 42 10.56 8.38 -3.26
C ARG A 42 11.27 7.85 -4.51
N ARG A 43 12.09 6.81 -4.35
CA ARG A 43 12.79 6.16 -5.47
C ARG A 43 11.82 5.47 -6.43
N ALA A 44 10.80 4.79 -5.91
CA ALA A 44 9.77 4.15 -6.74
C ALA A 44 9.06 5.19 -7.61
N LEU A 45 8.53 6.26 -7.00
CA LEU A 45 7.83 7.32 -7.74
C LEU A 45 8.73 8.01 -8.77
N HIS A 46 10.03 8.14 -8.49
CA HIS A 46 10.99 8.67 -9.45
C HIS A 46 11.18 7.75 -10.67
N GLU A 47 11.33 6.44 -10.45
CA GLU A 47 11.44 5.47 -11.55
C GLU A 47 10.15 5.42 -12.39
N ASN A 48 8.97 5.53 -11.76
CA ASN A 48 7.70 5.62 -12.48
C ASN A 48 7.66 6.87 -13.38
N ALA A 49 7.99 8.03 -12.82
CA ALA A 49 8.03 9.29 -13.56
C ALA A 49 9.02 9.27 -14.73
N LEU A 50 10.17 8.59 -14.58
CA LEU A 50 11.13 8.40 -15.68
C LEU A 50 10.53 7.54 -16.80
N SER A 51 9.91 6.41 -16.44
CA SER A 51 9.19 5.55 -17.38
C SER A 51 8.13 6.33 -18.15
N ASP A 52 7.29 7.08 -17.44
CA ASP A 52 6.21 7.89 -18.04
C ASP A 52 6.78 8.98 -18.96
N SER A 53 7.85 9.66 -18.53
CA SER A 53 8.47 10.74 -19.32
C SER A 53 9.09 10.25 -20.63
N LEU A 54 9.61 9.02 -20.65
CA LEU A 54 10.15 8.41 -21.86
C LEU A 54 9.03 8.07 -22.85
N MET A 55 7.89 7.61 -22.34
CA MET A 55 6.74 7.22 -23.16
C MET A 55 5.87 8.40 -23.56
N ALA A 56 5.93 9.52 -22.85
CA ALA A 56 5.05 10.68 -23.03
C ALA A 56 4.88 11.11 -24.50
N PRO A 57 5.93 11.17 -25.36
CA PRO A 57 5.74 11.54 -26.76
C PRO A 57 4.83 10.58 -27.56
N TRP A 58 4.75 9.30 -27.18
CA TRP A 58 3.95 8.27 -27.85
C TRP A 58 2.61 7.97 -27.14
N GLN A 59 2.27 8.69 -26.08
CA GLN A 59 0.95 8.59 -25.45
C GLN A 59 -0.11 9.40 -26.21
N ASP A 60 0.31 10.38 -27.00
CA ASP A 60 -0.56 11.17 -27.88
C ASP A 60 -0.51 10.64 -29.33
N GLU A 61 -1.64 10.72 -30.04
CA GLU A 61 -1.71 10.33 -31.45
C GLU A 61 -0.76 11.20 -32.30
N GLY A 62 0.24 10.58 -32.95
CA GLY A 62 1.02 11.26 -34.00
C GLY A 62 2.55 11.11 -33.96
N ALA A 63 3.13 10.47 -32.95
CA ALA A 63 4.60 10.33 -32.85
C ALA A 63 5.24 9.28 -33.77
N GLY A 64 4.45 8.58 -34.58
CA GLY A 64 4.94 7.47 -35.41
C GLY A 64 5.33 6.25 -34.56
N PRO A 65 6.11 5.29 -35.11
CA PRO A 65 6.53 4.11 -34.35
C PRO A 65 7.50 4.49 -33.24
N GLU A 66 7.32 3.87 -32.08
CA GLU A 66 8.22 3.99 -30.94
C GLU A 66 9.58 3.34 -31.24
N PRO A 67 10.72 4.02 -30.98
CA PRO A 67 12.03 3.39 -31.10
C PRO A 67 12.24 2.32 -30.02
N ASP A 68 12.73 1.14 -30.41
CA ASP A 68 13.01 0.02 -29.49
C ASP A 68 13.86 0.44 -28.27
N ALA A 69 14.85 1.31 -28.47
CA ALA A 69 15.71 1.78 -27.39
C ALA A 69 14.96 2.62 -26.33
N VAL A 70 13.91 3.35 -26.72
CA VAL A 70 13.04 4.10 -25.80
C VAL A 70 12.17 3.12 -25.03
N TRP A 71 11.56 2.16 -25.73
CA TRP A 71 10.75 1.10 -25.12
C TRP A 71 11.55 0.34 -24.07
N GLU A 72 12.75 -0.12 -24.41
CA GLU A 72 13.61 -0.85 -23.50
C GLU A 72 14.01 0.00 -22.29
N ALA A 73 14.27 1.29 -22.48
CA ALA A 73 14.60 2.20 -21.39
C ALA A 73 13.41 2.40 -20.45
N SER A 74 12.22 2.66 -20.99
CA SER A 74 10.98 2.77 -20.23
C SER A 74 10.71 1.49 -19.44
N HIS A 75 10.82 0.33 -20.09
CA HIS A 75 10.61 -0.97 -19.45
C HIS A 75 11.55 -1.20 -18.26
N ARG A 76 12.84 -0.86 -18.39
CA ARG A 76 13.80 -0.95 -17.27
C ARG A 76 13.40 -0.08 -16.09
N HIS A 77 12.87 1.11 -16.33
CA HIS A 77 12.37 2.00 -15.26
C HIS A 77 11.09 1.43 -14.63
N ALA A 78 10.16 0.93 -15.42
CA ALA A 78 8.94 0.26 -14.94
C ALA A 78 9.25 -0.98 -14.08
N GLU A 79 10.19 -1.83 -14.48
CA GLU A 79 10.63 -2.99 -13.69
C GLU A 79 11.23 -2.56 -12.34
N ARG A 80 12.03 -1.49 -12.32
CA ARG A 80 12.59 -0.94 -11.08
C ARG A 80 11.50 -0.39 -10.17
N PHE A 81 10.51 0.31 -10.73
CA PHE A 81 9.33 0.77 -10.01
C PHE A 81 8.58 -0.40 -9.35
N VAL A 82 8.26 -1.45 -10.10
CA VAL A 82 7.55 -2.65 -9.59
C VAL A 82 8.33 -3.29 -8.44
N ARG A 83 9.66 -3.44 -8.58
CA ARG A 83 10.51 -3.99 -7.52
C ARG A 83 10.49 -3.13 -6.26
N LEU A 84 10.69 -1.81 -6.39
CA LEU A 84 10.70 -0.88 -5.25
C LEU A 84 9.32 -0.80 -4.58
N ARG A 85 8.24 -0.94 -5.36
CA ARG A 85 6.88 -1.03 -4.82
C ARG A 85 6.68 -2.30 -4.01
N GLY A 86 7.16 -3.44 -4.50
CA GLY A 86 7.17 -4.69 -3.73
C GLY A 86 7.95 -4.54 -2.42
N GLU A 87 9.12 -3.89 -2.45
CA GLU A 87 9.91 -3.58 -1.25
C GLU A 87 9.12 -2.70 -0.27
N ALA A 88 8.57 -1.56 -0.73
CA ALA A 88 7.76 -0.66 0.09
C ALA A 88 6.53 -1.34 0.71
N ALA A 89 5.94 -2.34 0.03
CA ALA A 89 4.82 -3.10 0.56
C ALA A 89 5.20 -3.86 1.84
N THR A 90 6.43 -4.36 1.93
CA THR A 90 6.92 -5.14 3.08
C THR A 90 7.35 -4.28 4.28
N ILE A 91 7.65 -3.00 4.07
CA ILE A 91 8.07 -2.10 5.15
C ILE A 91 6.83 -1.50 5.83
N PRO A 92 6.59 -1.72 7.14
CA PRO A 92 5.43 -1.15 7.82
C PRO A 92 5.53 0.38 7.91
N ALA A 93 4.42 1.07 7.67
CA ALA A 93 4.32 2.51 7.92
C ALA A 93 3.97 2.73 9.39
N MET A 94 4.82 3.47 10.11
CA MET A 94 4.67 3.72 11.55
C MET A 94 4.21 5.15 11.86
N SER A 95 4.14 6.02 10.85
CA SER A 95 3.63 7.39 10.95
C SER A 95 2.64 7.72 9.84
N LEU A 96 1.92 8.82 10.03
CA LEU A 96 1.06 9.41 9.01
C LEU A 96 1.84 9.79 7.74
N ALA A 97 3.10 10.21 7.86
CA ALA A 97 3.95 10.49 6.71
C ALA A 97 4.22 9.21 5.90
N GLY A 98 4.54 8.10 6.56
CA GLY A 98 4.71 6.79 5.93
C GLY A 98 3.42 6.29 5.27
N LEU A 99 2.28 6.41 5.95
CA LEU A 99 0.97 6.04 5.40
C LEU A 99 0.63 6.85 4.14
N ARG A 100 0.84 8.18 4.18
CA ARG A 100 0.65 9.05 3.00
C ARG A 100 1.62 8.71 1.88
N ALA A 101 2.85 8.34 2.18
CA ALA A 101 3.80 7.90 1.16
C ALA A 101 3.32 6.64 0.44
N LYS A 102 2.84 5.63 1.17
CA LYS A 102 2.21 4.45 0.57
C LYS A 102 0.95 4.79 -0.23
N ALA A 103 0.10 5.69 0.27
CA ALA A 103 -1.08 6.13 -0.46
C ALA A 103 -0.71 6.76 -1.82
N ARG A 104 0.31 7.62 -1.88
CA ARG A 104 0.83 8.16 -3.16
C ARG A 104 1.31 7.06 -4.10
N LEU A 105 2.04 6.08 -3.56
CA LEU A 105 2.56 4.96 -4.34
C LEU A 105 1.47 4.05 -4.90
N VAL A 106 0.36 3.88 -4.18
CA VAL A 106 -0.81 3.14 -4.68
C VAL A 106 -1.49 3.91 -5.80
N LEU A 107 -1.67 5.23 -5.62
CA LEU A 107 -2.35 6.06 -6.62
C LEU A 107 -1.52 6.29 -7.89
N SER A 108 -0.20 6.15 -7.87
CA SER A 108 0.64 6.29 -9.07
C SER A 108 0.52 5.13 -10.07
N ASP A 109 -0.06 4.00 -9.64
CA ASP A 109 -0.22 2.80 -10.46
C ASP A 109 -1.65 2.65 -11.00
N LEU A 110 -2.60 3.42 -10.47
CA LEU A 110 -3.96 3.38 -10.93
C LEU A 110 -4.07 4.21 -12.20
N PRO A 111 -4.64 3.66 -13.28
CA PRO A 111 -4.70 4.37 -14.55
C PRO A 111 -5.40 5.70 -14.34
N ASP A 112 -4.77 6.78 -14.82
CA ASP A 112 -5.37 8.10 -14.91
C ASP A 112 -6.55 7.99 -15.88
N ARG A 113 -7.72 7.62 -15.36
CA ARG A 113 -8.94 7.70 -16.15
C ARG A 113 -9.24 9.18 -16.33
N PRO A 114 -9.49 9.66 -17.56
CA PRO A 114 -9.69 11.08 -17.86
C PRO A 114 -10.89 11.72 -17.12
N TYR A 115 -11.71 10.92 -16.43
CA TYR A 115 -12.83 11.37 -15.60
C TYR A 115 -12.59 11.22 -14.08
N GLY A 116 -11.34 11.01 -13.65
CA GLY A 116 -10.89 11.27 -12.28
C GLY A 116 -11.42 10.33 -11.19
N GLY A 117 -11.94 9.16 -11.55
CA GLY A 117 -12.44 8.17 -10.61
C GLY A 117 -12.20 6.73 -11.07
N VAL A 118 -11.94 5.86 -10.10
CA VAL A 118 -12.12 4.42 -10.26
C VAL A 118 -13.64 4.17 -10.27
N ASP A 119 -14.11 3.37 -11.22
CA ASP A 119 -15.51 2.93 -11.28
C ASP A 119 -15.91 2.36 -9.90
N ALA A 120 -17.03 2.82 -9.34
CA ALA A 120 -17.48 2.42 -8.01
C ALA A 120 -17.74 0.91 -7.89
N GLU A 121 -18.00 0.23 -9.02
CA GLU A 121 -18.16 -1.23 -9.07
C GLU A 121 -16.83 -1.99 -9.14
N HIS A 122 -15.71 -1.29 -9.37
CA HIS A 122 -14.37 -1.89 -9.38
C HIS A 122 -13.91 -2.21 -7.95
N SER A 123 -13.25 -3.36 -7.77
CA SER A 123 -12.73 -3.81 -6.46
C SER A 123 -11.82 -2.79 -5.78
N ASP A 124 -11.18 -1.93 -6.57
CA ASP A 124 -10.15 -1.00 -6.11
C ASP A 124 -10.73 0.37 -5.74
N ALA A 125 -12.04 0.59 -5.94
CA ALA A 125 -12.69 1.87 -5.64
C ALA A 125 -12.52 2.25 -4.16
N ILE A 126 -12.64 1.28 -3.25
CA ILE A 126 -12.43 1.51 -1.81
C ILE A 126 -10.98 1.84 -1.47
N VAL A 127 -10.03 1.19 -2.14
CA VAL A 127 -8.59 1.43 -1.95
C VAL A 127 -8.22 2.83 -2.43
N TRP A 128 -8.73 3.22 -3.60
CA TRP A 128 -8.54 4.56 -4.15
C TRP A 128 -9.14 5.64 -3.25
N SER A 129 -10.38 5.46 -2.77
CA SER A 129 -11.02 6.39 -1.84
C SER A 129 -10.21 6.54 -0.54
N LEU A 130 -9.83 5.42 0.08
CA LEU A 130 -9.03 5.42 1.30
C LEU A 130 -7.69 6.14 1.12
N CYS A 131 -7.01 5.92 0.00
CA CYS A 131 -5.74 6.59 -0.30
C CYS A 131 -5.94 8.10 -0.43
N ARG A 132 -7.03 8.55 -1.08
CA ARG A 132 -7.35 9.98 -1.17
C ARG A 132 -7.68 10.59 0.17
N ASP A 133 -8.47 9.91 0.99
CA ASP A 133 -8.81 10.37 2.34
C ASP A 133 -7.55 10.52 3.19
N LEU A 134 -6.63 9.54 3.16
CA LEU A 134 -5.34 9.60 3.87
C LEU A 134 -4.46 10.79 3.44
N LEU A 135 -4.52 11.16 2.16
CA LEU A 135 -3.80 12.33 1.63
C LEU A 135 -4.48 13.65 1.97
N ALA A 136 -5.81 13.66 2.08
CA ALA A 136 -6.62 14.83 2.42
C ALA A 136 -6.65 15.13 3.93
N LEU A 137 -6.39 14.13 4.79
CA LEU A 137 -6.17 14.36 6.22
C LEU A 137 -5.08 15.42 6.35
N THR A 138 -5.37 16.59 6.90
CA THR A 138 -4.37 17.50 7.44
C THR A 138 -4.05 17.03 8.86
N GLY A 139 -2.82 17.21 9.31
CA GLY A 139 -2.46 16.83 10.69
C GLY A 139 -3.31 17.65 11.66
N GLY A 140 -4.37 17.06 12.20
CA GLY A 140 -5.17 17.66 13.25
C GLY A 140 -4.36 17.65 14.54
N GLU A 141 -3.59 18.71 14.75
CA GLU A 141 -3.34 19.18 16.12
C GLU A 141 -4.69 19.71 16.63
N ALA A 142 -5.28 18.93 17.53
CA ALA A 142 -6.29 19.39 18.48
C ALA A 142 -5.60 19.59 19.84
#